data_AF-A0A093QIT7-F1
#
_entry.id   AF-A0A093QIT7-F1
#
_cell.length_a   1.000
_cell.length_b   1.000
_cell.length_c   1.000
_cell.angle_alpha   90.00
_cell.angle_beta   90.00
_cell.angle_gamma   90.00
#
_symmetry.space_group_name_H-M   'P 1'
#
loop_
_entity.id
_entity.type
_entity.pdbx_description
1 polymer ?
#
loop_
_entity_poly.entity_id
_entity_poly.type
_entity_poly.pdbx_seq_one_letter_code
_entity_poly.pdbx_strand_id
1 'polypeptide(L)'
;GSLLGDKTRMTELSRDMNAYIRPSPTSGTLGGVTRTTNEAILLCEGGGYDVVLVETVGVGQSEFAVADMVDMFILLLPPAGGDELQGIKRGIIEMADLVAINKADGDLVVAARRIQAEYISAMKLLRKRSKVWRPKV
;
A
#
# COMPACT_ATOMS: atom_id res chain seq x y z
N GLY A 1 2.48 1.00 -13.07
CA GLY A 1 1.21 1.70 -13.32
C GLY A 1 0.25 1.39 -12.18
N SER A 2 -0.68 2.30 -11.89
CA SER A 2 -1.65 2.15 -10.80
C SER A 2 -2.55 0.92 -11.03
N LEU A 3 -2.75 0.11 -10.00
CA LEU A 3 -3.70 -1.01 -9.96
C LEU A 3 -5.13 -0.50 -9.69
N LEU A 4 -5.29 0.39 -8.71
CA LEU A 4 -6.55 0.98 -8.24
C LEU A 4 -6.89 2.33 -8.89
N GLY A 5 -5.98 2.94 -9.66
CA GLY A 5 -6.27 4.13 -10.46
C GLY A 5 -6.85 3.81 -11.83
N ASP A 6 -6.79 2.56 -12.26
CA ASP A 6 -7.19 2.09 -13.59
C ASP A 6 -8.55 1.39 -13.53
N LYS A 7 -9.61 2.11 -13.96
CA LYS A 7 -10.99 1.58 -13.98
C LYS A 7 -11.12 0.31 -14.82
N THR A 8 -10.24 0.07 -15.80
CA THR A 8 -10.28 -1.15 -16.61
C THR A 8 -9.88 -2.40 -15.82
N ARG A 9 -9.15 -2.23 -14.71
CA ARG A 9 -8.72 -3.30 -13.80
C ARG A 9 -9.69 -3.53 -12.64
N MET A 10 -10.59 -2.59 -12.36
CA MET A 10 -11.58 -2.67 -11.29
C MET A 10 -13.00 -2.79 -11.85
N THR A 11 -13.29 -3.90 -12.51
CA THR A 11 -14.56 -4.11 -13.22
C THR A 11 -15.80 -4.07 -12.31
N GLU A 12 -15.66 -4.49 -11.05
CA GLU A 12 -16.74 -4.45 -10.06
C GLU A 12 -16.94 -3.02 -9.53
N LEU A 13 -15.90 -2.43 -8.92
CA LEU A 13 -15.97 -1.08 -8.35
C LEU A 13 -16.23 0.01 -9.39
N SER A 14 -15.84 -0.18 -10.66
CA SER A 14 -16.13 0.79 -11.71
C SER A 14 -17.62 0.91 -12.05
N ARG A 15 -18.44 -0.05 -11.60
CA ARG A 15 -19.90 -0.10 -11.81
C ARG A 15 -20.69 0.07 -10.52
N ASP A 16 -20.02 0.06 -9.37
CA ASP A 16 -20.67 0.25 -8.08
C ASP A 16 -20.96 1.74 -7.86
N MET A 17 -22.23 2.06 -7.63
CA MET A 17 -22.68 3.44 -7.37
C MET A 17 -22.16 3.99 -6.04
N ASN A 18 -21.71 3.13 -5.14
CA ASN A 18 -21.09 3.49 -3.86
C ASN A 18 -19.57 3.63 -3.96
N ALA A 19 -18.97 3.43 -5.14
CA ALA A 19 -17.53 3.53 -5.34
C ALA A 19 -17.17 4.76 -6.20
N TYR A 20 -16.14 5.48 -5.76
CA TYR A 20 -15.56 6.60 -6.49
C TYR A 20 -14.08 6.36 -6.74
N ILE A 21 -13.68 6.40 -8.02
CA ILE A 21 -12.31 6.14 -8.45
C ILE A 21 -11.78 7.41 -9.15
N ARG A 22 -10.72 7.98 -8.59
CA ARG A 22 -10.03 9.16 -9.11
C ARG A 22 -8.54 8.85 -9.35
N PRO A 23 -8.06 8.85 -10.60
CA PRO A 23 -6.63 8.84 -10.86
C PRO A 23 -6.01 10.19 -10.51
N SER A 24 -4.91 10.18 -9.76
CA SER A 24 -4.13 11.38 -9.43
C SER A 24 -2.85 11.43 -10.27
N PRO A 25 -2.65 12.45 -11.11
CA PRO A 25 -1.43 12.55 -11.91
C PRO A 25 -0.22 12.90 -11.03
N THR A 26 0.95 12.35 -11.37
CA THR A 26 2.22 12.77 -10.77
C THR A 26 2.60 14.15 -11.31
N SER A 27 2.31 15.22 -10.57
CA SER A 27 2.53 16.60 -10.98
C SER A 27 3.99 17.05 -10.80
N GLY A 28 4.96 16.35 -11.41
CA GLY A 28 6.39 16.74 -11.55
C GLY A 28 7.21 17.00 -10.27
N THR A 29 6.57 17.15 -9.11
CA THR A 29 7.14 17.44 -7.80
C THR A 29 6.37 16.59 -6.77
N LEU A 30 7.11 15.94 -5.88
CA LEU A 30 6.56 15.01 -4.89
C LEU A 30 5.49 15.66 -4.00
N GLY A 31 5.69 16.94 -3.64
CA GLY A 31 4.79 17.69 -2.75
C GLY A 31 3.45 18.11 -3.39
N GLY A 32 3.39 18.26 -4.71
CA GLY A 32 2.13 18.61 -5.41
C GLY A 32 1.13 17.46 -5.41
N VAL A 33 1.64 16.23 -5.54
CA VAL A 33 0.83 15.00 -5.54
C VAL A 33 0.26 14.74 -4.15
N THR A 34 1.04 14.95 -3.09
CA THR A 34 0.61 14.69 -1.71
C THR A 34 -0.44 15.69 -1.28
N ARG A 35 -0.26 16.97 -1.57
CA ARG A 35 -1.26 18.02 -1.28
C ARG A 35 -2.60 17.74 -1.97
N THR A 36 -2.59 17.44 -3.27
CA THR A 36 -3.81 17.18 -4.04
C THR A 36 -4.48 15.86 -3.69
N THR A 37 -3.73 14.90 -3.11
CA THR A 37 -4.26 13.64 -2.59
C THR A 37 -4.93 13.87 -1.23
N ASN A 38 -4.31 14.62 -0.31
CA ASN A 38 -4.92 15.02 0.97
C ASN A 38 -6.24 15.77 0.78
N GLU A 39 -6.28 16.74 -0.14
CA GLU A 39 -7.52 17.45 -0.46
C GLU A 39 -8.60 16.49 -1.00
N ALA A 40 -8.19 15.44 -1.73
CA ALA A 40 -9.12 14.41 -2.21
C ALA A 40 -9.68 13.56 -1.09
N ILE A 41 -8.82 13.13 -0.15
CA ILE A 41 -9.22 12.33 1.01
C ILE A 41 -10.28 13.08 1.80
N LEU A 42 -10.03 14.36 2.13
CA LEU A 42 -10.97 15.21 2.84
C LEU A 42 -12.31 15.39 2.10
N LEU A 43 -12.28 15.50 0.76
CA LEU A 43 -13.51 15.59 -0.03
C LEU A 43 -14.28 14.26 -0.06
N CYS A 44 -13.59 13.11 -0.09
CA CYS A 44 -14.23 11.81 0.02
C CYS A 44 -14.88 11.62 1.41
N GLU A 45 -14.15 11.94 2.48
CA GLU A 45 -14.66 11.89 3.86
C GLU A 45 -15.89 12.82 4.02
N GLY A 46 -15.78 14.08 3.58
CA GLY A 46 -16.89 15.03 3.59
C GLY A 46 -18.06 14.65 2.66
N GLY A 47 -17.79 13.81 1.66
CA GLY A 47 -18.79 13.21 0.77
C GLY A 47 -19.49 11.99 1.35
N GLY A 48 -19.16 11.57 2.58
CA GLY A 48 -19.76 10.44 3.26
C GLY A 48 -19.15 9.08 2.92
N TYR A 49 -17.93 9.03 2.36
CA TYR A 49 -17.20 7.78 2.20
C TYR A 49 -16.55 7.38 3.52
N ASP A 50 -16.96 6.24 4.08
CA ASP A 50 -16.40 5.71 5.32
C ASP A 50 -15.02 5.05 5.13
N VAL A 51 -14.67 4.70 3.88
CA VAL A 51 -13.41 4.02 3.53
C VAL A 51 -12.77 4.72 2.33
N VAL A 52 -11.53 5.19 2.51
CA VAL A 52 -10.73 5.81 1.46
C VAL A 52 -9.47 4.98 1.24
N LEU A 53 -9.33 4.39 0.05
CA LEU A 53 -8.15 3.63 -0.36
C LEU A 53 -7.23 4.51 -1.21
N VAL A 54 -5.98 4.65 -0.78
CA VAL A 54 -4.94 5.41 -1.48
C VAL A 54 -3.88 4.45 -2.00
N GLU A 55 -3.65 4.45 -3.31
CA GLU A 55 -2.60 3.65 -3.95
C GLU A 55 -1.42 4.54 -4.39
N THR A 56 -0.19 4.09 -4.13
CA THR A 56 1.00 4.68 -4.73
C THR A 56 1.22 4.14 -6.14
N VAL A 57 1.61 5.01 -7.08
CA VAL A 57 1.97 4.60 -8.44
C VAL A 57 3.49 4.44 -8.55
N GLY A 58 4.01 3.28 -8.15
CA GLY A 58 5.40 2.87 -8.37
C GLY A 58 6.40 3.22 -7.25
N VAL A 59 7.66 2.85 -7.47
CA VAL A 59 8.79 2.97 -6.53
C VAL A 59 9.39 4.38 -6.55
N GLY A 60 9.37 5.08 -5.40
CA GLY A 60 9.76 6.49 -5.30
C GLY A 60 10.14 6.94 -3.89
N GLN A 61 9.90 8.23 -3.60
CA GLN A 61 9.88 8.82 -2.25
C GLN A 61 8.43 9.11 -1.80
N SER A 62 7.45 8.71 -2.61
CA SER A 62 6.02 8.96 -2.40
C SER A 62 5.43 8.10 -1.30
N GLU A 63 6.07 6.99 -0.97
CA GLU A 63 5.62 6.01 0.01
C GLU A 63 5.64 6.59 1.42
N PHE A 64 6.68 7.35 1.77
CA PHE A 64 6.73 8.06 3.06
C PHE A 64 5.62 9.08 3.18
N ALA A 65 5.38 9.84 2.12
CA ALA A 65 4.35 10.85 2.16
C ALA A 65 2.94 10.24 2.21
N VAL A 66 2.68 9.12 1.54
CA VAL A 66 1.40 8.40 1.68
C VAL A 66 1.24 7.84 3.09
N ALA A 67 2.29 7.30 3.69
CA ALA A 67 2.23 6.76 5.06
C ALA A 67 1.90 7.82 6.13
N ASP A 68 2.13 9.10 5.86
CA ASP A 68 1.75 10.21 6.75
C ASP A 68 0.30 10.71 6.51
N MET A 69 -0.34 10.30 5.41
CA MET A 69 -1.70 10.73 5.01
C MET A 69 -2.78 9.68 5.32
N VAL A 70 -2.41 8.49 5.79
CA VAL A 70 -3.32 7.36 5.99
C VAL A 70 -3.24 6.81 7.41
N ASP A 71 -4.35 6.27 7.91
CA ASP A 71 -4.40 5.63 9.23
C ASP A 71 -3.73 4.25 9.26
N MET A 72 -3.67 3.57 8.11
CA MET A 72 -3.12 2.23 7.98
C MET A 72 -2.35 2.09 6.66
N PHE A 73 -1.07 1.76 6.73
CA PHE A 73 -0.23 1.54 5.56
C PHE A 73 -0.05 0.04 5.27
N ILE A 74 -0.50 -0.40 4.09
CA ILE A 74 -0.44 -1.80 3.65
C ILE A 74 0.65 -1.98 2.60
N LEU A 75 1.61 -2.87 2.85
CA LEU A 75 2.62 -3.28 1.89
C LEU A 75 2.22 -4.58 1.21
N LEU A 76 1.95 -4.53 -0.10
CA LEU A 76 1.62 -5.71 -0.92
C LEU A 76 2.88 -6.27 -1.60
N LEU A 77 3.14 -7.57 -1.43
CA LEU A 77 4.31 -8.26 -1.98
C LEU A 77 3.91 -9.53 -2.75
N PRO A 78 4.54 -9.87 -3.88
CA PRO A 78 4.35 -11.17 -4.53
C PRO A 78 5.18 -12.28 -3.85
N PRO A 79 4.94 -13.57 -4.17
CA PRO A 79 5.61 -14.71 -3.54
C PRO A 79 7.06 -14.97 -4.00
N ALA A 80 7.60 -14.21 -4.95
CA ALA A 80 8.98 -14.37 -5.40
C ALA A 80 9.47 -13.16 -6.22
N GLY A 81 10.49 -12.47 -5.69
CA GLY A 81 11.51 -11.76 -6.44
C GLY A 81 12.81 -11.85 -5.64
N GLY A 82 13.89 -12.36 -6.26
CA GLY A 82 15.17 -12.55 -5.57
C GLY A 82 15.68 -11.27 -4.91
N ASP A 83 16.43 -11.41 -3.80
CA ASP A 83 17.04 -10.31 -3.02
C ASP A 83 16.13 -9.11 -2.70
N GLU A 84 14.80 -9.29 -2.71
CA GLU A 84 13.85 -8.20 -2.47
C GLU A 84 13.90 -7.67 -1.03
N LEU A 85 14.42 -8.42 -0.06
CA LEU A 85 14.69 -7.84 1.26
C LEU A 85 15.78 -6.76 1.21
N GLN A 86 16.71 -6.84 0.24
CA GLN A 86 17.69 -5.78 -0.04
C GLN A 86 17.12 -4.70 -0.97
N GLY A 87 16.22 -5.05 -1.90
CA GLY A 87 15.58 -4.12 -2.83
C GLY A 87 14.43 -3.28 -2.24
N ILE A 88 13.70 -3.83 -1.26
CA ILE A 88 12.69 -3.11 -0.50
C ILE A 88 13.46 -2.26 0.51
N LYS A 89 13.50 -0.97 0.23
CA LYS A 89 14.10 0.05 1.10
C LYS A 89 13.64 -0.23 2.53
N ARG A 90 14.57 -0.54 3.45
CA ARG A 90 14.32 -0.72 4.89
C ARG A 90 13.25 0.23 5.44
N GLY A 91 13.26 1.49 4.99
CA GLY A 91 12.31 2.51 5.41
C GLY A 91 10.83 2.26 5.07
N ILE A 92 10.48 1.52 4.01
CA ILE A 92 9.06 1.27 3.66
C ILE A 92 8.47 0.19 4.59
N ILE A 93 9.22 -0.87 4.88
CA ILE A 93 8.76 -1.95 5.79
C ILE A 93 8.57 -1.39 7.20
N GLU A 94 9.42 -0.46 7.63
CA GLU A 94 9.30 0.23 8.91
C GLU A 94 7.99 1.01 9.05
N MET A 95 7.41 1.47 7.93
CA MET A 95 6.15 2.19 7.91
C MET A 95 4.93 1.29 7.80
N ALA A 96 5.08 0.01 7.45
CA ALA A 96 3.96 -0.89 7.20
C ALA A 96 3.24 -1.34 8.49
N ASP A 97 1.93 -1.17 8.51
CA ASP A 97 1.03 -1.66 9.55
C ASP A 97 0.49 -3.06 9.22
N LEU A 98 0.53 -3.44 7.94
CA LEU A 98 0.23 -4.77 7.43
C LEU A 98 1.10 -5.04 6.22
N VAL A 99 1.70 -6.23 6.18
CA VAL A 99 2.31 -6.76 4.97
C VAL A 99 1.38 -7.86 4.46
N ALA A 100 1.10 -7.87 3.16
CA ALA A 100 0.23 -8.87 2.55
C ALA A 100 0.93 -9.52 1.38
N ILE A 101 1.18 -10.83 1.48
CA ILE A 101 1.78 -11.62 0.41
C ILE A 101 0.68 -12.03 -0.56
N ASN A 102 0.58 -11.30 -1.67
CA ASN A 102 -0.39 -11.54 -2.74
C ASN A 102 0.08 -12.68 -3.68
N LYS A 103 -0.82 -13.19 -4.54
CA LYS A 103 -0.58 -14.30 -5.48
C LYS A 103 -0.14 -15.61 -4.81
N ALA A 104 -0.53 -15.81 -3.55
CA ALA A 104 -0.19 -16.98 -2.76
C ALA A 104 -1.08 -18.19 -3.12
N ASP A 105 -1.12 -18.53 -4.40
CA ASP A 105 -1.96 -19.57 -5.00
C ASP A 105 -1.13 -20.54 -5.87
N GLY A 106 -1.68 -21.74 -6.12
CA GLY A 106 -1.05 -22.78 -6.91
C GLY A 106 0.37 -23.15 -6.44
N ASP A 107 1.31 -23.18 -7.38
CA ASP A 107 2.71 -23.52 -7.12
C ASP A 107 3.45 -22.46 -6.28
N LEU A 108 2.87 -21.26 -6.14
CA LEU A 108 3.48 -20.15 -5.39
C LEU A 108 3.18 -20.21 -3.88
N VAL A 109 2.30 -21.09 -3.40
CA VAL A 109 1.96 -21.20 -1.97
C VAL A 109 3.20 -21.45 -1.10
N VAL A 110 4.11 -22.31 -1.55
CA VAL A 110 5.33 -22.64 -0.80
C VAL A 110 6.25 -21.42 -0.71
N ALA A 111 6.44 -20.70 -1.81
CA ALA A 111 7.25 -19.50 -1.87
C ALA A 111 6.64 -18.36 -1.02
N ALA A 112 5.31 -18.19 -1.07
CA ALA A 112 4.58 -17.21 -0.27
C ALA A 112 4.77 -17.42 1.24
N ARG A 113 4.66 -18.67 1.70
CA ARG A 113 4.89 -19.03 3.11
C ARG A 113 6.32 -18.77 3.56
N ARG A 114 7.29 -19.01 2.67
CA ARG A 114 8.70 -18.70 2.94
C ARG A 114 8.91 -17.19 3.12
N ILE A 115 8.44 -16.38 2.18
CA ILE A 115 8.53 -14.92 2.28
C ILE A 115 7.79 -14.41 3.53
N GLN A 116 6.60 -14.92 3.81
CA GLN A 116 5.86 -14.57 5.02
C GLN A 116 6.72 -14.79 6.29
N ALA A 117 7.38 -15.95 6.41
CA ALA A 117 8.24 -16.26 7.55
C ALA A 117 9.47 -15.34 7.65
N GLU A 118 10.06 -14.97 6.51
CA GLU A 118 11.18 -14.02 6.42
C GLU A 118 10.75 -12.62 6.91
N TYR A 119 9.60 -12.12 6.45
CA TYR A 119 9.05 -10.83 6.89
C TYR A 119 8.61 -10.83 8.36
N ILE A 120 7.95 -11.89 8.85
CA ILE A 120 7.62 -12.03 10.27
C ILE A 120 8.89 -11.92 11.13
N SER A 121 9.98 -12.54 10.68
CA SER A 121 11.26 -12.51 11.39
C SER A 121 11.90 -11.12 11.34
N ALA A 122 11.92 -10.47 10.17
CA ALA A 122 12.45 -9.12 10.00
C ALA A 122 11.67 -8.08 10.83
N MET A 123 10.34 -8.14 10.82
CA MET A 123 9.50 -7.19 11.56
C MET A 123 9.68 -7.25 13.08
N LYS A 124 10.12 -8.39 13.64
CA LYS A 124 10.46 -8.50 15.07
C LYS A 124 11.67 -7.66 15.46
N LEU A 125 12.56 -7.35 14.51
CA LEU A 125 13.77 -6.57 14.73
C LEU A 125 13.53 -5.06 14.57
N LEU A 126 12.39 -4.67 14.02
CA LEU A 126 12.06 -3.26 13.79
C LEU A 126 11.50 -2.60 15.04
N ARG A 127 11.78 -1.31 15.18
CA ARG A 127 11.17 -0.49 16.25
C ARG A 127 9.67 -0.39 15.98
N LYS A 128 8.87 -0.74 16.99
CA LYS A 128 7.41 -0.57 16.90
C LYS A 128 7.04 0.90 16.74
N ARG A 129 6.23 1.22 15.73
CA ARG A 129 5.61 2.55 15.55
C ARG A 129 4.51 2.82 16.58
N SER A 130 3.78 1.77 16.95
CA SER A 130 2.67 1.84 17.91
C SER A 130 2.91 0.92 19.10
N LYS A 131 2.45 1.35 20.29
CA LYS A 131 2.45 0.50 21.49
C LYS A 131 1.34 -0.54 21.46
N VAL A 132 0.24 -0.24 20.76
CA VAL A 132 -0.99 -1.04 20.77
C VAL A 132 -1.15 -1.88 19.50
N TRP A 133 -0.52 -1.49 18.40
CA TRP A 133 -0.55 -2.22 17.15
C TRP A 133 0.74 -3.02 16.94
N ARG A 134 0.59 -4.27 16.50
CA ARG A 134 1.70 -5.10 16.01
C ARG A 134 1.39 -5.43 14.55
N PRO A 135 2.25 -5.02 13.61
CA PRO A 135 2.04 -5.35 12.23
C PRO A 135 1.93 -6.86 12.01
N LYS A 136 1.06 -7.24 11.08
CA LYS A 136 0.87 -8.63 10.64
C LYS A 136 1.46 -8.82 9.25
N VAL A 137 1.78 -10.07 8.93
CA VAL A 137 2.26 -10.53 7.62
C VAL A 137 1.43 -11.72 7.19
#